data_AF-A0A9X4M5D5-F1
#
_entry.id   AF-A0A9X4M5D5-F1
#
_cell.length_a   1.000
_cell.length_b   1.000
_cell.length_c   1.000
_cell.angle_alpha   90.00
_cell.angle_beta   90.00
_cell.angle_gamma   90.00
#
_symmetry.space_group_name_H-M   'P 1'
#
loop_
_entity.id
_entity.type
_entity.pdbx_description
1 polymer ?
#
loop_
_entity_poly.entity_id
_entity_poly.type
_entity_poly.pdbx_seq_one_letter_code
_entity_poly.pdbx_strand_id
1 'polypeptide(L)'
;MTSAYEREDGDFAELARPHDSRNDPELTGTRLQQWLAGQLPAEASPAVTDVQVPEANGMSNETVLFDGQWSENGTLTHHPLVARVAPAASAVPVFPTYDLDRQFQVMRTVAEHCTAPVPQVYWSEPSRESLGGEFFVMARVDGEVPPDVMPYNFGSWLTEASDDQRARLQEASVGVLAELHSITEPADKFPYLAPPEGISPLRHHVDEQRRYYEWASADGPRSPLIEAGFDWLEQHWPTDEGPTVLCWGDARIGNIMYRDFTPVAVLDWEMASLGPRELDLSWMIFLHRFFEDIATLAGLPGLPGFLRRDDVCARYRELTGYEPRDLDFYTLYAALRHAIIMFRIQSRAAAFGQAEAPTDPDDMIMHRKALEAMIDGTYWAGIASAGPQ
;
A
#
# COMPACT_ATOMS: atom_id res chain seq x y z
N MET A 1 1.03 -44.81 -23.04
CA MET A 1 -0.37 -44.43 -22.79
C MET A 1 -0.34 -43.13 -22.04
N THR A 2 -0.43 -42.05 -22.82
CA THR A 2 -0.51 -40.64 -22.45
C THR A 2 -1.93 -40.32 -21.95
N SER A 3 -2.06 -39.62 -20.82
CA SER A 3 -3.25 -38.85 -20.41
C SER A 3 -2.90 -38.11 -19.10
N ALA A 4 -2.46 -36.85 -19.19
CA ALA A 4 -3.27 -35.65 -18.98
C ALA A 4 -3.32 -35.21 -17.49
N TYR A 5 -2.25 -34.51 -17.08
CA TYR A 5 -2.25 -33.55 -15.96
C TYR A 5 -1.93 -32.19 -16.61
N GLU A 6 -2.92 -31.59 -17.24
CA GLU A 6 -2.93 -30.14 -17.47
C GLU A 6 -3.68 -29.56 -16.27
N ARG A 7 -2.95 -28.95 -15.34
CA ARG A 7 -3.54 -28.02 -14.37
C ARG A 7 -3.79 -26.75 -15.17
N GLU A 8 -5.04 -26.31 -15.19
CA GLU A 8 -5.35 -24.95 -15.63
C GLU A 8 -4.61 -24.00 -14.69
N ASP A 9 -3.56 -23.36 -15.22
CA ASP A 9 -2.92 -22.19 -14.64
C ASP A 9 -3.95 -21.05 -14.68
N GLY A 10 -4.84 -21.04 -13.68
CA GLY A 10 -5.69 -19.89 -13.40
C GLY A 10 -4.81 -18.79 -12.85
N ASP A 11 -4.48 -17.82 -13.69
CA ASP A 11 -3.86 -16.58 -13.27
C ASP A 11 -4.79 -15.91 -12.25
N PHE A 12 -4.36 -15.87 -10.97
CA PHE A 12 -5.12 -15.25 -9.89
C PHE A 12 -5.28 -13.72 -10.09
N ALA A 13 -4.61 -13.14 -11.09
CA ALA A 13 -4.82 -11.76 -11.53
C ALA A 13 -5.99 -11.61 -12.54
N GLU A 14 -6.49 -12.70 -13.13
CA GLU A 14 -7.48 -12.68 -14.21
C GLU A 14 -8.92 -12.66 -13.67
N LEU A 15 -9.22 -11.66 -12.82
CA LEU A 15 -10.59 -11.34 -12.43
C LEU A 15 -11.24 -10.48 -13.51
N ALA A 16 -12.10 -11.12 -14.30
CA ALA A 16 -12.88 -10.50 -15.37
C ALA A 16 -13.59 -9.21 -14.90
N ARG A 17 -13.03 -8.06 -15.31
CA ARG A 17 -13.64 -6.74 -15.17
C ARG A 17 -14.65 -6.56 -16.31
N PRO A 18 -15.80 -5.89 -16.10
CA PRO A 18 -16.62 -5.44 -17.22
C PRO A 18 -15.75 -4.65 -18.19
N HIS A 19 -15.81 -4.94 -19.49
CA HIS A 19 -15.14 -4.14 -20.52
C HIS A 19 -15.68 -2.70 -20.47
N ASP A 20 -15.02 -1.85 -19.69
CA ASP A 20 -15.27 -0.42 -19.66
C ASP A 20 -14.36 0.26 -20.70
N SER A 21 -14.81 1.40 -21.24
CA SER A 21 -14.11 2.19 -22.27
C SER A 21 -12.70 2.69 -21.85
N ARG A 22 -12.30 2.42 -20.60
CA ARG A 22 -11.00 2.75 -20.00
C ARG A 22 -9.89 1.77 -20.37
N ASN A 23 -10.24 0.60 -20.91
CA ASN A 23 -9.28 -0.40 -21.37
C ASN A 23 -8.90 -0.21 -22.85
N ASP A 24 -9.31 0.88 -23.49
CA ASP A 24 -8.90 1.24 -24.86
C ASP A 24 -7.74 2.25 -24.78
N PRO A 25 -6.49 1.84 -25.08
CA PRO A 25 -5.33 2.73 -25.02
C PRO A 25 -5.40 3.88 -26.03
N GLU A 26 -6.02 3.70 -27.21
CA GLU A 26 -6.11 4.75 -28.23
C GLU A 26 -7.07 5.86 -27.80
N LEU A 27 -8.24 5.48 -27.29
CA LEU A 27 -9.21 6.43 -26.75
C LEU A 27 -8.65 7.17 -25.53
N THR A 28 -8.00 6.42 -24.62
CA THR A 28 -7.34 6.97 -23.44
C THR A 28 -6.25 7.98 -23.83
N GLY A 29 -5.41 7.65 -24.82
CA GLY A 29 -4.39 8.55 -25.34
C GLY A 29 -4.94 9.84 -25.94
N THR A 30 -6.02 9.75 -26.72
CA THR A 30 -6.69 10.93 -27.29
C THR A 30 -7.21 11.86 -26.19
N ARG A 31 -7.84 11.29 -25.16
CA ARG A 31 -8.37 12.05 -24.01
C ARG A 31 -7.24 12.69 -23.19
N LEU A 32 -6.17 11.95 -22.92
CA LEU A 32 -4.98 12.48 -22.25
C LEU A 32 -4.33 13.62 -23.03
N GLN A 33 -4.20 13.51 -24.35
CA GLN A 33 -3.60 14.57 -25.15
C GLN A 33 -4.46 15.84 -25.13
N GLN A 34 -5.77 15.71 -25.26
CA GLN A 34 -6.68 16.85 -25.18
C GLN A 34 -6.62 17.53 -23.81
N TRP A 35 -6.60 16.73 -22.74
CA TRP A 35 -6.45 17.23 -21.38
C TRP A 35 -5.10 17.93 -21.17
N LEU A 36 -3.99 17.31 -21.62
CA LEU A 36 -2.63 17.85 -21.48
C LEU A 36 -2.46 19.18 -22.24
N ALA A 37 -3.14 19.34 -23.39
CA ALA A 37 -3.20 20.61 -24.12
C ALA A 37 -3.88 21.74 -23.33
N GLY A 38 -4.75 21.41 -22.37
CA GLY A 38 -5.35 22.38 -21.44
C GLY A 38 -4.46 22.74 -20.25
N GLN A 39 -3.50 21.88 -19.90
CA GLN A 39 -2.58 22.10 -18.77
C GLN A 39 -1.32 22.90 -19.15
N LEU A 40 -0.94 22.86 -20.43
CA LEU A 40 0.28 23.46 -20.95
C LEU A 40 0.01 24.77 -21.71
N PRO A 41 1.01 25.64 -21.87
CA PRO A 41 0.92 26.81 -22.75
C PRO A 41 0.54 26.42 -24.18
N ALA A 42 -0.17 27.29 -24.90
CA ALA A 42 -0.65 27.02 -26.25
C ALA A 42 0.50 26.69 -27.24
N GLU A 43 1.69 27.24 -27.01
CA GLU A 43 2.88 27.01 -27.84
C GLU A 43 3.53 25.64 -27.60
N ALA A 44 3.17 24.95 -26.51
CA ALA A 44 3.79 23.69 -26.11
C ALA A 44 3.46 22.53 -27.07
N SER A 45 2.30 22.60 -27.76
CA SER A 45 1.83 21.63 -28.76
C SER A 45 2.01 20.16 -28.32
N PRO A 46 1.37 19.74 -27.20
CA PRO A 46 1.64 18.43 -26.62
C PRO A 46 1.15 17.27 -27.48
N ALA A 47 1.89 16.16 -27.42
CA ALA A 47 1.51 14.85 -27.95
C ALA A 47 1.56 13.80 -26.83
N VAL A 48 0.66 12.82 -26.90
CA VAL A 48 0.66 11.65 -26.02
C VAL A 48 0.89 10.39 -26.86
N THR A 49 1.83 9.55 -26.41
CA THR A 49 2.25 8.32 -27.09
C THR A 49 2.44 7.18 -26.08
N ASP A 50 2.63 5.95 -26.55
CA ASP A 50 2.95 4.77 -25.73
C ASP A 50 2.00 4.57 -24.54
N VAL A 51 0.70 4.69 -24.79
CA VAL A 51 -0.31 4.51 -23.75
C VAL A 51 -0.43 3.02 -23.44
N GLN A 52 -0.23 2.67 -22.17
CA GLN A 52 -0.38 1.31 -21.67
C GLN A 52 -1.27 1.34 -20.44
N VAL A 53 -2.23 0.43 -20.40
CA VAL A 53 -3.12 0.23 -19.26
C VAL A 53 -2.86 -1.19 -18.75
N PRO A 54 -1.93 -1.38 -17.79
CA PRO A 54 -1.60 -2.71 -17.29
C PRO A 54 -2.82 -3.41 -16.71
N GLU A 55 -2.98 -4.69 -17.04
CA GLU A 55 -4.03 -5.54 -16.47
C GLU A 55 -3.77 -5.83 -14.98
N ALA A 56 -2.49 -5.99 -14.62
CA ALA A 56 -2.01 -6.18 -13.25
C ALA A 56 -1.80 -4.84 -12.52
N ASN A 57 -2.91 -4.20 -12.13
CA ASN A 57 -2.89 -3.04 -11.23
C ASN A 57 -3.38 -3.45 -9.84
N GLY A 58 -2.74 -2.90 -8.79
CA GLY A 58 -3.18 -3.06 -7.39
C GLY A 58 -4.67 -2.76 -7.22
N MET A 59 -5.30 -3.35 -6.20
CA MET A 59 -6.76 -3.41 -6.06
C MET A 59 -7.45 -2.05 -5.88
N SER A 60 -6.71 -0.99 -5.55
CA SER A 60 -7.27 0.31 -5.16
C SER A 60 -7.42 1.31 -6.31
N ASN A 61 -6.52 1.36 -7.30
CA ASN A 61 -6.47 2.41 -8.32
C ASN A 61 -6.11 1.87 -9.70
N GLU A 62 -6.66 2.48 -10.76
CA GLU A 62 -6.25 2.21 -12.14
C GLU A 62 -4.96 3.00 -12.44
N THR A 63 -3.99 2.35 -13.09
CA THR A 63 -2.73 2.98 -13.51
C THR A 63 -2.66 3.02 -15.03
N VAL A 64 -2.41 4.21 -15.58
CA VAL A 64 -2.17 4.41 -17.01
C VAL A 64 -0.76 4.94 -17.20
N LEU A 65 0.06 4.22 -17.93
CA LEU A 65 1.41 4.62 -18.34
C LEU A 65 1.29 5.34 -19.69
N PHE A 66 1.98 6.46 -19.88
CA PHE A 66 2.03 7.16 -21.16
C PHE A 66 3.25 8.04 -21.26
N ASP A 67 3.66 8.33 -22.48
CA ASP A 67 4.72 9.29 -22.78
C ASP A 67 4.10 10.61 -23.27
N GLY A 68 4.39 11.70 -22.57
CA GLY A 68 4.08 13.05 -22.99
C GLY A 68 5.25 13.69 -23.74
N GLN A 69 4.98 14.45 -24.79
CA GLN A 69 5.98 15.22 -25.52
C GLN A 69 5.50 16.64 -25.73
N TRP A 70 6.25 17.64 -25.29
CA TRP A 70 5.89 19.04 -25.52
C TRP A 70 7.10 19.97 -25.58
N SER A 71 6.90 21.14 -26.20
CA SER A 71 7.93 22.17 -26.32
C SER A 71 8.04 22.98 -25.03
N GLU A 72 9.23 22.97 -24.43
CA GLU A 72 9.61 23.79 -23.28
C GLU A 72 10.70 24.76 -23.73
N ASN A 73 10.42 26.07 -23.68
CA ASN A 73 11.35 27.11 -24.11
C ASN A 73 11.90 26.88 -25.54
N GLY A 74 11.07 26.35 -26.44
CA GLY A 74 11.44 26.06 -27.83
C GLY A 74 12.17 24.74 -28.05
N THR A 75 12.34 23.92 -27.01
CA THR A 75 12.94 22.58 -27.11
C THR A 75 11.88 21.53 -26.87
N LEU A 76 11.72 20.58 -27.79
CA LEU A 76 10.85 19.43 -27.60
C LEU A 76 11.45 18.53 -26.51
N THR A 77 10.68 18.28 -25.46
CA THR A 77 11.05 17.46 -24.30
C THR A 77 10.14 16.24 -24.23
N HIS A 78 10.68 15.13 -23.72
CA HIS A 78 9.97 13.87 -23.55
C HIS A 78 9.82 13.58 -22.06
N HIS A 79 8.60 13.22 -21.67
CA HIS A 79 8.19 13.04 -20.28
C HIS A 79 7.50 11.68 -20.14
N PRO A 80 8.20 10.68 -19.60
CA PRO A 80 7.59 9.43 -19.16
C PRO A 80 6.65 9.70 -17.97
N LEU A 81 5.37 9.38 -18.10
CA LEU A 81 4.33 9.74 -17.14
C LEU A 81 3.47 8.55 -16.71
N VAL A 82 2.87 8.69 -15.54
CA VAL A 82 1.89 7.77 -14.95
C VAL A 82 0.69 8.59 -14.52
N ALA A 83 -0.51 8.22 -14.97
CA ALA A 83 -1.76 8.68 -14.37
C ALA A 83 -2.28 7.61 -13.39
N ARG A 84 -2.54 8.01 -12.14
CA ARG A 84 -3.27 7.22 -11.16
C ARG A 84 -4.72 7.70 -11.17
N VAL A 85 -5.63 6.81 -11.55
CA VAL A 85 -7.05 7.14 -11.78
C VAL A 85 -7.90 6.42 -10.75
N ALA A 86 -8.86 7.14 -10.17
CA ALA A 86 -9.81 6.56 -9.23
C ALA A 86 -10.60 5.44 -9.91
N PRO A 87 -10.85 4.33 -9.21
CA PRO A 87 -11.55 3.20 -9.79
C PRO A 87 -12.96 3.59 -10.23
N ALA A 88 -13.46 2.95 -11.28
CA ALA A 88 -14.84 3.14 -11.72
C ALA A 88 -15.83 2.83 -10.57
N ALA A 89 -16.93 3.57 -10.48
CA ALA A 89 -17.96 3.31 -9.47
C ALA A 89 -18.56 1.90 -9.58
N SER A 90 -18.50 1.29 -10.77
CA SER A 90 -18.89 -0.10 -11.05
C SER A 90 -17.93 -1.14 -10.47
N ALA A 91 -16.72 -0.77 -10.03
CA ALA A 91 -15.70 -1.70 -9.55
C ALA A 91 -15.97 -2.28 -8.15
N VAL A 92 -17.00 -1.77 -7.45
CA VAL A 92 -17.27 -1.96 -6.01
C VAL A 92 -16.03 -1.68 -5.18
N PRO A 93 -15.97 -0.50 -4.57
CA PRO A 93 -14.73 0.02 -4.04
C PRO A 93 -14.21 -0.79 -2.85
N VAL A 94 -12.89 -0.82 -2.69
CA VAL A 94 -12.22 -1.39 -1.51
C VAL A 94 -12.31 -0.42 -0.33
N PHE A 95 -12.25 0.88 -0.61
CA PHE A 95 -12.36 1.96 0.38
C PHE A 95 -13.68 2.74 0.26
N PRO A 96 -14.18 3.35 1.35
CA PRO A 96 -15.42 4.11 1.32
C PRO A 96 -15.32 5.36 0.44
N THR A 97 -14.12 5.95 0.35
CA THR A 97 -13.83 7.16 -0.42
C THR A 97 -12.44 7.06 -1.02
N TYR A 98 -12.31 7.52 -2.27
CA TYR A 98 -11.02 7.80 -2.89
C TYR A 98 -10.83 9.31 -2.91
N ASP A 99 -9.60 9.74 -2.62
CA ASP A 99 -9.21 11.14 -2.56
C ASP A 99 -7.80 11.24 -3.14
N LEU A 100 -7.76 11.27 -4.47
CA LEU A 100 -6.51 11.26 -5.23
C LEU A 100 -5.81 12.61 -5.18
N ASP A 101 -6.56 13.70 -4.96
CA ASP A 101 -5.95 15.00 -4.69
C ASP A 101 -5.17 14.98 -3.39
N ARG A 102 -5.72 14.42 -2.30
CA ARG A 102 -4.97 14.26 -1.04
C ARG A 102 -3.68 13.49 -1.25
N GLN A 103 -3.69 12.39 -2.01
CA GLN A 103 -2.46 11.65 -2.34
C GLN A 103 -1.44 12.52 -3.07
N PHE A 104 -1.89 13.26 -4.10
CA PHE A 104 -1.07 14.22 -4.82
C PHE A 104 -0.46 15.28 -3.89
N GLN A 105 -1.26 15.86 -2.98
CA GLN A 105 -0.78 16.85 -2.02
C GLN A 105 0.27 16.28 -1.07
N VAL A 106 0.05 15.07 -0.55
CA VAL A 106 1.04 14.40 0.32
C VAL A 106 2.35 14.21 -0.41
N MET A 107 2.32 13.63 -1.61
CA MET A 107 3.54 13.39 -2.41
C MET A 107 4.28 14.69 -2.71
N ARG A 108 3.55 15.76 -3.08
CA ARG A 108 4.12 17.09 -3.32
C ARG A 108 4.80 17.65 -2.08
N THR A 109 4.10 17.64 -0.94
CA THR A 109 4.62 18.18 0.32
C THR A 109 5.81 17.36 0.85
N VAL A 110 5.81 16.03 0.65
CA VAL A 110 6.98 15.19 0.95
C VAL A 110 8.17 15.63 0.11
N ALA A 111 8.01 15.78 -1.21
CA ALA A 111 9.10 16.22 -2.09
C ALA A 111 9.68 17.61 -1.71
N GLU A 112 8.87 18.49 -1.12
CA GLU A 112 9.29 19.83 -0.67
C GLU A 112 10.04 19.82 0.67
N HIS A 113 9.89 18.76 1.48
CA HIS A 113 10.31 18.76 2.89
C HIS A 113 11.11 17.54 3.34
N CYS A 114 11.34 16.61 2.44
CA CYS A 114 11.92 15.30 2.73
C CYS A 114 12.72 14.82 1.52
N THR A 115 13.80 14.09 1.74
CA THR A 115 14.62 13.54 0.65
C THR A 115 14.24 12.12 0.23
N ALA A 116 13.22 11.54 0.88
CA ALA A 116 12.67 10.26 0.48
C ALA A 116 12.26 10.30 -1.01
N PRO A 117 12.61 9.28 -1.80
CA PRO A 117 12.42 9.34 -3.24
C PRO A 117 10.94 9.16 -3.56
N VAL A 118 10.21 10.25 -3.79
CA VAL A 118 8.82 10.22 -4.29
C VAL A 118 8.81 10.60 -5.77
N PRO A 119 7.97 9.97 -6.60
CA PRO A 119 7.78 10.41 -7.97
C PRO A 119 7.39 11.89 -8.03
N GLN A 120 8.01 12.65 -8.93
CA GLN A 120 7.61 14.03 -9.18
C GLN A 120 6.16 14.05 -9.63
N VAL A 121 5.30 14.70 -8.86
CA VAL A 121 3.91 14.93 -9.26
C VAL A 121 3.81 16.19 -10.11
N TYR A 122 2.98 16.14 -11.16
CA TYR A 122 2.79 17.24 -12.11
C TYR A 122 1.43 17.93 -11.93
N TRP A 123 0.35 17.15 -12.00
CA TRP A 123 -1.02 17.68 -12.01
C TRP A 123 -1.96 16.80 -11.18
N SER A 124 -2.96 17.44 -10.57
CA SER A 124 -4.14 16.83 -9.95
C SER A 124 -5.37 17.27 -10.73
N GLU A 125 -6.20 16.33 -11.15
CA GLU A 125 -7.43 16.55 -11.92
C GLU A 125 -8.62 15.92 -11.18
N PRO A 126 -9.39 16.72 -10.41
CA PRO A 126 -10.56 16.22 -9.71
C PRO A 126 -11.74 15.94 -10.65
N SER A 127 -11.72 16.45 -11.89
CA SER A 127 -12.79 16.20 -12.86
C SER A 127 -12.73 14.79 -13.44
N ARG A 128 -13.90 14.16 -13.58
CA ARG A 128 -14.05 12.86 -14.24
C ARG A 128 -14.16 12.95 -15.76
N GLU A 129 -14.16 14.16 -16.33
CA GLU A 129 -14.45 14.38 -17.75
C GLU A 129 -13.40 13.76 -18.68
N SER A 130 -12.13 13.77 -18.29
CA SER A 130 -11.04 13.30 -19.15
C SER A 130 -10.89 11.78 -19.13
N LEU A 131 -10.84 11.16 -17.94
CA LEU A 131 -10.54 9.73 -17.79
C LEU A 131 -11.67 8.91 -17.15
N GLY A 132 -12.82 9.51 -16.86
CA GLY A 132 -13.94 8.82 -16.20
C GLY A 132 -13.78 8.65 -14.68
N GLY A 133 -12.69 9.16 -14.11
CA GLY A 133 -12.39 9.24 -12.69
C GLY A 133 -11.55 10.48 -12.41
N GLU A 134 -11.50 10.91 -11.14
CA GLU A 134 -10.45 11.84 -10.72
C GLU A 134 -9.09 11.14 -10.89
N PHE A 135 -8.04 11.91 -11.17
CA PHE A 135 -6.72 11.35 -11.34
C PHE A 135 -5.64 12.37 -11.00
N PHE A 136 -4.44 11.87 -10.75
CA PHE A 136 -3.25 12.72 -10.76
C PHE A 136 -2.18 12.11 -11.67
N VAL A 137 -1.29 12.97 -12.15
CA VAL A 137 -0.18 12.60 -13.04
C VAL A 137 1.15 12.82 -12.34
N MET A 138 2.02 11.83 -12.43
CA MET A 138 3.39 11.85 -11.89
C MET A 138 4.40 11.33 -12.91
N ALA A 139 5.68 11.58 -12.67
CA ALA A 139 6.78 11.00 -13.44
C ALA A 139 6.74 9.46 -13.35
N ARG A 140 6.97 8.79 -14.48
CA ARG A 140 7.28 7.36 -14.49
C ARG A 140 8.70 7.16 -13.97
N VAL A 141 8.84 6.28 -12.99
CA VAL A 141 10.13 5.86 -12.44
C VAL A 141 10.36 4.42 -12.86
N ASP A 142 11.59 4.11 -13.29
CA ASP A 142 11.99 2.75 -13.67
C ASP A 142 12.71 2.05 -12.50
N GLY A 143 12.30 0.82 -12.21
CA GLY A 143 12.90 -0.05 -11.20
C GLY A 143 12.04 -1.29 -10.93
N GLU A 144 12.49 -2.09 -9.96
CA GLU A 144 11.87 -3.35 -9.57
C GLU A 144 11.15 -3.22 -8.24
N VAL A 145 9.97 -3.82 -8.13
CA VAL A 145 9.20 -3.88 -6.89
C VAL A 145 9.18 -5.33 -6.41
N PRO A 146 9.41 -5.62 -5.11
CA PRO A 146 9.16 -6.95 -4.55
C PRO A 146 7.69 -7.34 -4.77
N PRO A 147 7.39 -8.44 -5.49
CA PRO A 147 6.01 -8.78 -5.87
C PRO A 147 5.15 -9.18 -4.67
N ASP A 148 3.85 -8.84 -4.71
CA ASP A 148 2.86 -9.35 -3.76
C ASP A 148 2.22 -10.67 -4.24
N VAL A 149 2.21 -10.92 -5.56
CA VAL A 149 1.63 -12.11 -6.19
C VAL A 149 2.59 -12.68 -7.24
N MET A 150 3.17 -13.87 -7.04
CA MET A 150 3.28 -14.55 -5.74
C MET A 150 4.16 -13.72 -4.77
N PRO A 151 3.95 -13.83 -3.45
CA PRO A 151 4.71 -13.08 -2.44
C PRO A 151 6.23 -13.17 -2.61
N TYR A 152 6.91 -12.02 -2.50
CA TYR A 152 8.34 -11.87 -2.79
C TYR A 152 9.25 -12.77 -1.96
N ASN A 153 8.80 -13.31 -0.84
CA ASN A 153 9.61 -14.14 0.06
C ASN A 153 9.73 -15.59 -0.44
N PHE A 154 9.14 -15.96 -1.57
CA PHE A 154 9.40 -17.23 -2.23
C PHE A 154 9.34 -17.11 -3.77
N GLY A 155 10.44 -17.46 -4.45
CA GLY A 155 10.47 -17.54 -5.92
C GLY A 155 10.50 -16.17 -6.62
N SER A 156 11.17 -15.18 -6.05
CA SER A 156 11.34 -13.84 -6.63
C SER A 156 12.81 -13.43 -6.72
N TRP A 157 13.08 -12.32 -7.44
CA TRP A 157 14.41 -11.70 -7.49
C TRP A 157 14.99 -11.39 -6.10
N LEU A 158 14.13 -11.16 -5.09
CA LEU A 158 14.57 -10.91 -3.72
C LEU A 158 15.03 -12.18 -2.99
N THR A 159 14.45 -13.34 -3.33
CA THR A 159 14.94 -14.64 -2.83
C THR A 159 16.25 -15.07 -3.50
N GLU A 160 16.48 -14.64 -4.74
CA GLU A 160 17.71 -14.92 -5.49
C GLU A 160 18.87 -13.99 -5.11
N ALA A 161 18.56 -12.86 -4.45
CA ALA A 161 19.56 -11.92 -3.97
C ALA A 161 20.53 -12.56 -2.95
N SER A 162 21.72 -11.98 -2.82
CA SER A 162 22.65 -12.30 -1.73
C SER A 162 22.16 -11.72 -0.39
N ASP A 163 22.70 -12.23 0.72
CA ASP A 163 22.40 -11.69 2.06
C ASP A 163 22.76 -10.20 2.17
N ASP A 164 23.90 -9.78 1.60
CA ASP A 164 24.33 -8.36 1.59
C ASP A 164 23.36 -7.47 0.81
N GLN A 165 22.82 -7.97 -0.32
CA GLN A 165 21.84 -7.24 -1.12
C GLN A 165 20.50 -7.10 -0.38
N ARG A 166 20.03 -8.18 0.27
CA ARG A 166 18.84 -8.11 1.14
C ARG A 166 19.06 -7.15 2.31
N ALA A 167 20.21 -7.22 2.97
CA ALA A 167 20.54 -6.32 4.08
C ALA A 167 20.53 -4.85 3.62
N ARG A 168 21.15 -4.53 2.48
CA ARG A 168 21.12 -3.19 1.88
C ARG A 168 19.70 -2.72 1.61
N LEU A 169 18.86 -3.59 1.02
CA LEU A 169 17.46 -3.25 0.76
C LEU A 169 16.72 -2.94 2.06
N GLN A 170 16.78 -3.83 3.04
CA GLN A 170 16.15 -3.64 4.36
C GLN A 170 16.60 -2.34 5.02
N GLU A 171 17.91 -2.10 5.10
CA GLU A 171 18.46 -0.90 5.71
C GLU A 171 17.98 0.38 5.02
N ALA A 172 17.90 0.37 3.68
CA ALA A 172 17.44 1.50 2.90
C ALA A 172 15.91 1.71 3.02
N SER A 173 15.11 0.64 3.08
CA SER A 173 13.66 0.72 3.30
C SER A 173 13.33 1.29 4.69
N VAL A 174 14.05 0.87 5.73
CA VAL A 174 13.91 1.46 7.08
C VAL A 174 14.42 2.92 7.07
N GLY A 175 15.44 3.21 6.26
CA GLY A 175 15.93 4.57 5.99
C GLY A 175 14.86 5.50 5.44
N VAL A 176 14.02 5.03 4.51
CA VAL A 176 12.87 5.79 4.00
C VAL A 176 11.91 6.18 5.12
N LEU A 177 11.54 5.24 6.00
CA LEU A 177 10.66 5.56 7.13
C LEU A 177 11.30 6.54 8.10
N ALA A 178 12.59 6.37 8.40
CA ALA A 178 13.33 7.30 9.26
C ALA A 178 13.32 8.73 8.70
N GLU A 179 13.54 8.87 7.39
CA GLU A 179 13.56 10.15 6.68
C GLU A 179 12.16 10.81 6.67
N LEU A 180 11.09 10.06 6.38
CA LEU A 180 9.71 10.56 6.44
C LEU A 180 9.32 11.01 7.84
N HIS A 181 9.67 10.21 8.85
CA HIS A 181 9.38 10.49 10.25
C HIS A 181 10.23 11.64 10.83
N SER A 182 11.22 12.14 10.08
CA SER A 182 12.06 13.27 10.46
C SER A 182 11.48 14.64 10.07
N ILE A 183 10.41 14.66 9.26
CA ILE A 183 9.73 15.90 8.86
C ILE A 183 9.24 16.64 10.11
N THR A 184 9.81 17.83 10.35
CA THR A 184 9.47 18.68 11.50
C THR A 184 8.11 19.33 11.30
N GLU A 185 7.36 19.52 12.39
CA GLU A 185 6.04 20.19 12.38
C GLU A 185 5.05 19.56 11.38
N PRO A 186 4.82 18.23 11.43
CA PRO A 186 4.03 17.53 10.42
C PRO A 186 2.57 18.00 10.38
N ALA A 187 1.99 18.44 11.51
CA ALA A 187 0.63 19.00 11.52
C ALA A 187 0.51 20.31 10.73
N ASP A 188 1.56 21.14 10.71
CA ASP A 188 1.57 22.40 9.97
C ASP A 188 1.80 22.18 8.47
N LYS A 189 2.59 21.17 8.11
CA LYS A 189 2.88 20.79 6.73
C LYS A 189 1.74 19.98 6.09
N PHE A 190 1.06 19.15 6.88
CA PHE A 190 -0.03 18.28 6.45
C PHE A 190 -1.33 18.57 7.22
N PRO A 191 -1.85 19.81 7.20
CA PRO A 191 -3.01 20.20 8.01
C PRO A 191 -4.29 19.44 7.62
N TYR A 192 -4.37 18.96 6.38
CA TYR A 192 -5.47 18.13 5.87
C TYR A 192 -5.42 16.67 6.36
N LEU A 193 -4.35 16.24 7.02
CA LEU A 193 -4.24 14.94 7.70
C LEU A 193 -4.43 15.06 9.22
N ALA A 194 -4.58 16.28 9.74
CA ALA A 194 -4.70 16.50 11.18
C ALA A 194 -6.02 15.94 11.72
N PRO A 195 -6.00 15.26 12.89
CA PRO A 195 -7.23 14.82 13.52
C PRO A 195 -8.08 16.02 13.98
N PRO A 196 -9.37 15.81 14.25
CA PRO A 196 -10.21 16.82 14.89
C PRO A 196 -9.62 17.29 16.23
N GLU A 197 -9.88 18.55 16.58
CA GLU A 197 -9.38 19.16 17.81
C GLU A 197 -9.77 18.32 19.05
N GLY A 198 -8.79 18.08 19.92
CA GLY A 198 -8.97 17.31 21.16
C GLY A 198 -8.94 15.78 20.99
N ILE A 199 -8.75 15.27 19.77
CA ILE A 199 -8.57 13.83 19.51
C ILE A 199 -7.11 13.56 19.17
N SER A 200 -6.50 12.57 19.82
CA SER A 200 -5.12 12.17 19.49
C SER A 200 -5.05 11.56 18.08
N PRO A 201 -3.95 11.72 17.34
CA PRO A 201 -3.79 11.12 16.02
C PRO A 201 -3.99 9.59 16.01
N LEU A 202 -3.49 8.87 17.03
CA LEU A 202 -3.70 7.42 17.14
C LEU A 202 -5.18 7.08 17.34
N ARG A 203 -5.88 7.80 18.25
CA ARG A 203 -7.31 7.59 18.51
C ARG A 203 -8.12 7.82 17.24
N HIS A 204 -7.87 8.93 16.55
CA HIS A 204 -8.53 9.25 15.30
C HIS A 204 -8.30 8.17 14.24
N HIS A 205 -7.06 7.69 14.10
CA HIS A 205 -6.72 6.63 13.17
C HIS A 205 -7.45 5.31 13.50
N VAL A 206 -7.53 4.90 14.77
CA VAL A 206 -8.29 3.70 15.20
C VAL A 206 -9.79 3.87 14.95
N ASP A 207 -10.35 5.04 15.25
CA ASP A 207 -11.77 5.32 15.03
C ASP A 207 -12.13 5.33 13.54
N GLU A 208 -11.23 5.79 12.66
CA GLU A 208 -11.41 5.66 11.21
C GLU A 208 -11.38 4.21 10.73
N GLN A 209 -10.48 3.38 11.26
CA GLN A 209 -10.46 1.96 10.92
C GLN A 209 -11.72 1.23 11.39
N ARG A 210 -12.28 1.63 12.55
CA ARG A 210 -13.57 1.12 13.02
C ARG A 210 -14.71 1.52 12.08
N ARG A 211 -14.77 2.79 11.66
CA ARG A 211 -15.74 3.26 10.66
C ARG A 211 -15.59 2.54 9.32
N TYR A 212 -14.37 2.25 8.90
CA TYR A 212 -14.12 1.45 7.70
C TYR A 212 -14.68 0.03 7.83
N TYR A 213 -14.47 -0.64 8.97
CA TYR A 213 -15.06 -1.96 9.23
C TYR A 213 -16.59 -1.92 9.27
N GLU A 214 -17.18 -0.93 9.93
CA GLU A 214 -18.64 -0.75 9.97
C GLU A 214 -19.23 -0.59 8.56
N TRP A 215 -18.57 0.19 7.71
CA TRP A 215 -18.94 0.31 6.30
C TRP A 215 -18.76 -1.00 5.53
N ALA A 216 -17.62 -1.69 5.71
CA ALA A 216 -17.31 -2.93 5.01
C ALA A 216 -18.27 -4.09 5.35
N SER A 217 -18.83 -4.08 6.56
CA SER A 217 -19.76 -5.09 7.08
C SER A 217 -21.23 -4.68 7.05
N ALA A 218 -21.56 -3.49 6.54
CA ALA A 218 -22.92 -2.93 6.61
C ALA A 218 -24.00 -3.83 5.98
N ASP A 219 -23.68 -4.47 4.86
CA ASP A 219 -24.60 -5.32 4.09
C ASP A 219 -24.26 -6.82 4.21
N GLY A 220 -23.40 -7.21 5.15
CA GLY A 220 -22.80 -8.54 5.22
C GLY A 220 -22.71 -9.11 6.64
N PRO A 221 -22.07 -10.29 6.78
CA PRO A 221 -21.75 -10.81 8.10
C PRO A 221 -20.78 -9.87 8.84
N ARG A 222 -20.70 -10.06 10.15
CA ARG A 222 -19.71 -9.38 11.01
C ARG A 222 -18.70 -10.42 11.49
N SER A 223 -17.46 -10.00 11.67
CA SER A 223 -16.37 -10.83 12.16
C SER A 223 -16.22 -10.65 13.68
N PRO A 224 -16.54 -11.66 14.50
CA PRO A 224 -16.27 -11.62 15.94
C PRO A 224 -14.78 -11.40 16.24
N LEU A 225 -13.87 -11.93 15.41
CA LEU A 225 -12.44 -11.74 15.59
C LEU A 225 -11.99 -10.29 15.40
N ILE A 226 -12.51 -9.58 14.39
CA ILE A 226 -12.23 -8.15 14.19
C ILE A 226 -12.76 -7.33 15.38
N GLU A 227 -13.96 -7.64 15.85
CA GLU A 227 -14.55 -6.97 17.02
C GLU A 227 -13.74 -7.20 18.29
N ALA A 228 -13.30 -8.43 18.54
CA ALA A 228 -12.40 -8.76 19.64
C ALA A 228 -11.05 -8.05 19.54
N GLY A 229 -10.51 -7.89 18.32
CA GLY A 229 -9.29 -7.12 18.07
C GLY A 229 -9.45 -5.66 18.48
N PHE A 230 -10.57 -5.03 18.13
CA PHE A 230 -10.88 -3.68 18.58
C PHE A 230 -11.03 -3.56 20.10
N ASP A 231 -11.72 -4.50 20.74
CA ASP A 231 -11.85 -4.52 22.21
C ASP A 231 -10.49 -4.69 22.90
N TRP A 232 -9.61 -5.50 22.31
CA TRP A 232 -8.25 -5.67 22.78
C TRP A 232 -7.45 -4.37 22.71
N LEU A 233 -7.57 -3.59 21.61
CA LEU A 233 -6.90 -2.29 21.49
C LEU A 233 -7.35 -1.31 22.59
N GLU A 234 -8.65 -1.26 22.91
CA GLU A 234 -9.12 -0.39 24.01
C GLU A 234 -8.54 -0.78 25.37
N GLN A 235 -8.34 -2.08 25.61
CA GLN A 235 -7.80 -2.58 26.88
C GLN A 235 -6.28 -2.39 27.01
N HIS A 236 -5.57 -2.27 25.89
CA HIS A 236 -4.11 -2.21 25.84
C HIS A 236 -3.58 -0.90 25.25
N TRP A 237 -4.39 0.16 25.26
CA TRP A 237 -4.02 1.46 24.70
C TRP A 237 -2.71 1.97 25.30
N PRO A 238 -1.73 2.42 24.47
CA PRO A 238 -0.45 2.92 24.98
C PRO A 238 -0.64 4.08 25.96
N THR A 239 0.10 4.07 27.07
CA THR A 239 0.05 5.16 28.04
C THR A 239 0.69 6.45 27.53
N ASP A 240 1.60 6.32 26.57
CA ASP A 240 2.25 7.42 25.87
C ASP A 240 2.33 7.07 24.38
N GLU A 241 1.54 7.76 23.56
CA GLU A 241 1.50 7.55 22.10
C GLU A 241 2.75 8.11 21.39
N GLY A 242 3.58 8.90 22.09
CA GLY A 242 4.76 9.52 21.52
C GLY A 242 4.51 10.69 20.57
N PRO A 243 5.59 11.22 19.96
CA PRO A 243 5.50 12.30 19.00
C PRO A 243 4.76 11.87 17.74
N THR A 244 3.89 12.75 17.25
CA THR A 244 3.24 12.60 15.95
C THR A 244 4.23 12.84 14.82
N VAL A 245 4.20 11.97 13.82
CA VAL A 245 4.95 12.08 12.56
C VAL A 245 4.01 11.96 11.37
N LEU A 246 4.51 12.24 10.17
CA LEU A 246 3.85 11.77 8.94
C LEU A 246 4.04 10.26 8.86
N CYS A 247 2.94 9.51 8.90
CA CYS A 247 2.92 8.09 8.59
C CYS A 247 2.56 7.92 7.11
N TRP A 248 3.36 7.15 6.38
CA TRP A 248 3.13 6.78 4.98
C TRP A 248 1.85 5.95 4.83
N GLY A 249 1.54 5.06 5.77
CA GLY A 249 0.31 4.28 5.76
C GLY A 249 0.51 2.85 5.25
N ASP A 250 0.57 2.63 3.93
CA ASP A 250 0.88 1.31 3.35
C ASP A 250 2.40 1.09 3.28
N ALA A 251 3.03 1.21 4.46
CA ALA A 251 4.46 1.28 4.65
C ALA A 251 5.19 -0.06 4.49
N ARG A 252 5.28 -0.60 3.27
CA ARG A 252 5.86 -1.91 2.98
C ARG A 252 6.77 -1.90 1.76
N ILE A 253 7.72 -2.84 1.71
CA ILE A 253 8.70 -2.91 0.61
C ILE A 253 8.06 -3.19 -0.76
N GLY A 254 6.87 -3.81 -0.80
CA GLY A 254 6.09 -4.00 -2.03
C GLY A 254 5.51 -2.72 -2.62
N ASN A 255 5.63 -1.57 -1.93
CA ASN A 255 5.31 -0.25 -2.46
C ASN A 255 6.54 0.65 -2.60
N ILE A 256 7.74 0.07 -2.53
CA ILE A 256 8.98 0.76 -2.84
C ILE A 256 9.53 0.16 -4.12
N MET A 257 9.84 1.02 -5.07
CA MET A 257 10.58 0.66 -6.27
C MET A 257 12.07 0.76 -6.01
N TYR A 258 12.84 -0.22 -6.47
CA TYR A 258 14.27 -0.33 -6.24
C TYR A 258 15.05 -0.33 -7.56
N ARG A 259 16.26 0.21 -7.49
CA ARG A 259 17.30 0.00 -8.49
C ARG A 259 18.57 -0.39 -7.75
N ASP A 260 19.11 -1.57 -8.04
CA ASP A 260 20.27 -2.11 -7.31
C ASP A 260 20.04 -2.05 -5.78
N PHE A 261 18.91 -2.63 -5.33
CA PHE A 261 18.53 -2.71 -3.91
C PHE A 261 18.46 -1.36 -3.17
N THR A 262 18.35 -0.25 -3.91
CA THR A 262 18.21 1.12 -3.36
C THR A 262 16.87 1.71 -3.77
N PRO A 263 16.08 2.29 -2.85
CA PRO A 263 14.83 2.96 -3.16
C PRO A 263 15.00 4.07 -4.21
N VAL A 264 14.16 4.05 -5.25
CA VAL A 264 14.08 5.09 -6.28
C VAL A 264 12.68 5.69 -6.41
N ALA A 265 11.66 5.05 -5.85
CA ALA A 265 10.33 5.63 -5.67
C ALA A 265 9.59 4.98 -4.49
N VAL A 266 8.94 5.78 -3.67
CA VAL A 266 7.98 5.40 -2.63
C VAL A 266 6.59 5.68 -3.17
N LEU A 267 5.79 4.64 -3.30
CA LEU A 267 4.50 4.66 -3.98
C LEU A 267 3.35 4.55 -2.97
N ASP A 268 2.12 4.61 -3.47
CA ASP A 268 0.90 4.27 -2.72
C ASP A 268 0.71 5.05 -1.40
N TRP A 269 0.31 6.31 -1.53
CA TRP A 269 0.14 7.25 -0.41
C TRP A 269 -1.32 7.38 0.04
N GLU A 270 -2.19 6.45 -0.36
CA GLU A 270 -3.64 6.54 -0.12
C GLU A 270 -4.02 6.46 1.36
N MET A 271 -3.19 5.76 2.14
CA MET A 271 -3.33 5.54 3.57
C MET A 271 -2.50 6.52 4.43
N ALA A 272 -1.90 7.54 3.82
CA ALA A 272 -1.07 8.50 4.55
C ALA A 272 -1.89 9.23 5.63
N SER A 273 -1.28 9.39 6.81
CA SER A 273 -1.93 9.96 7.99
C SER A 273 -0.90 10.62 8.91
N LEU A 274 -1.39 11.31 9.94
CA LEU A 274 -0.56 11.70 11.08
C LEU A 274 -0.75 10.70 12.21
N GLY A 275 0.34 10.27 12.85
CA GLY A 275 0.26 9.29 13.92
C GLY A 275 1.59 8.99 14.61
N PRO A 276 1.59 8.08 15.59
CA PRO A 276 2.81 7.48 16.12
C PRO A 276 3.55 6.73 15.02
N ARG A 277 4.88 6.86 15.01
CA ARG A 277 5.77 6.22 14.02
C ARG A 277 5.66 4.69 13.99
N GLU A 278 5.24 4.10 15.10
CA GLU A 278 5.03 2.67 15.24
C GLU A 278 3.92 2.14 14.32
N LEU A 279 2.99 2.99 13.86
CA LEU A 279 2.00 2.62 12.85
C LEU A 279 2.66 2.09 11.57
N ASP A 280 3.65 2.80 11.05
CA ASP A 280 4.36 2.41 9.83
C ASP A 280 5.35 1.26 10.09
N LEU A 281 6.10 1.31 11.19
CA LEU A 281 7.06 0.27 11.54
C LEU A 281 6.38 -1.09 11.71
N SER A 282 5.28 -1.13 12.47
CA SER A 282 4.53 -2.36 12.69
C SER A 282 3.80 -2.83 11.44
N TRP A 283 3.39 -1.93 10.54
CA TRP A 283 2.83 -2.31 9.24
C TRP A 283 3.87 -3.04 8.38
N MET A 284 5.08 -2.48 8.24
CA MET A 284 6.18 -3.10 7.50
C MET A 284 6.52 -4.49 8.06
N ILE A 285 6.67 -4.59 9.38
CA ILE A 285 6.99 -5.83 10.08
C ILE A 285 5.88 -6.87 9.89
N PHE A 286 4.62 -6.46 10.08
CA PHE A 286 3.48 -7.36 10.01
C PHE A 286 3.28 -7.94 8.61
N LEU A 287 3.32 -7.11 7.57
CA LEU A 287 3.13 -7.56 6.18
C LEU A 287 4.19 -8.58 5.76
N HIS A 288 5.45 -8.38 6.18
CA HIS A 288 6.47 -9.39 5.95
C HIS A 288 6.19 -10.69 6.73
N ARG A 289 5.79 -10.60 8.01
CA ARG A 289 5.42 -11.79 8.81
C ARG A 289 4.23 -12.54 8.25
N PHE A 290 3.22 -11.84 7.74
CA PHE A 290 2.09 -12.44 7.05
C PHE A 290 2.54 -13.28 5.85
N PHE A 291 3.49 -12.79 5.05
CA PHE A 291 4.07 -13.56 3.96
C PHE A 291 4.91 -14.75 4.45
N GLU A 292 5.61 -14.64 5.57
CA GLU A 292 6.31 -15.78 6.20
C GLU A 292 5.35 -16.86 6.70
N ASP A 293 4.20 -16.47 7.24
CA ASP A 293 3.15 -17.40 7.66
C ASP A 293 2.60 -18.16 6.43
N ILE A 294 2.41 -17.48 5.29
CA ILE A 294 2.03 -18.11 4.01
C ILE A 294 3.11 -19.10 3.55
N ALA A 295 4.38 -18.69 3.55
CA ALA A 295 5.48 -19.57 3.14
C ALA A 295 5.55 -20.82 4.02
N THR A 296 5.40 -20.66 5.33
CA THR A 296 5.38 -21.76 6.31
C THR A 296 4.23 -22.73 6.03
N LEU A 297 3.03 -22.22 5.79
CA LEU A 297 1.86 -23.04 5.43
C LEU A 297 2.04 -23.79 4.11
N ALA A 298 2.75 -23.19 3.15
CA ALA A 298 3.08 -23.80 1.87
C ALA A 298 4.29 -24.75 1.91
N GLY A 299 4.99 -24.86 3.06
CA GLY A 299 6.22 -25.65 3.18
C GLY A 299 7.40 -25.05 2.38
N LEU A 300 7.37 -23.74 2.14
CA LEU A 300 8.39 -22.98 1.44
C LEU A 300 9.37 -22.34 2.43
N PRO A 301 10.65 -22.10 2.04
CA PRO A 301 11.66 -21.61 2.96
C PRO A 301 11.44 -20.17 3.45
N GLY A 302 10.74 -19.33 2.68
CA GLY A 302 10.52 -17.93 3.04
C GLY A 302 11.83 -17.11 3.09
N LEU A 303 11.78 -16.00 3.82
CA LEU A 303 12.92 -15.15 4.20
C LEU A 303 12.88 -14.84 5.71
N PRO A 304 13.01 -15.84 6.61
CA PRO A 304 12.72 -15.67 8.04
C PRO A 304 13.68 -14.71 8.75
N GLY A 305 14.89 -14.52 8.21
CA GLY A 305 15.91 -13.57 8.69
C GLY A 305 15.74 -12.14 8.19
N PHE A 306 14.75 -11.87 7.33
CA PHE A 306 14.51 -10.57 6.72
C PHE A 306 13.39 -9.81 7.46
N LEU A 307 13.45 -8.48 7.49
CA LEU A 307 12.50 -7.57 8.14
C LEU A 307 12.02 -8.05 9.53
N ARG A 308 12.92 -8.66 10.31
CA ARG A 308 12.60 -9.08 11.68
C ARG A 308 12.36 -7.82 12.51
N ARG A 309 11.38 -7.90 13.41
CA ARG A 309 11.01 -6.81 14.32
C ARG A 309 12.24 -6.16 14.97
N ASP A 310 13.12 -6.96 15.56
CA ASP A 310 14.29 -6.45 16.27
C ASP A 310 15.28 -5.75 15.33
N ASP A 311 15.49 -6.26 14.11
CA ASP A 311 16.41 -5.65 13.15
C ASP A 311 15.86 -4.32 12.61
N VAL A 312 14.56 -4.29 12.28
CA VAL A 312 13.86 -3.06 11.84
C VAL A 312 13.94 -1.99 12.94
N CYS A 313 13.66 -2.37 14.18
CA CYS A 313 13.67 -1.43 15.31
C CYS A 313 15.08 -0.96 15.66
N ALA A 314 16.06 -1.87 15.67
CA ALA A 314 17.46 -1.52 15.90
C ALA A 314 17.94 -0.52 14.84
N ARG A 315 17.68 -0.78 13.57
CA ARG A 315 18.07 0.12 12.47
C ARG A 315 17.36 1.47 12.55
N TYR A 316 16.05 1.47 12.81
CA TYR A 316 15.29 2.70 12.95
C TYR A 316 15.82 3.58 14.08
N ARG A 317 16.17 2.96 15.21
CA ARG A 317 16.77 3.64 16.35
C ARG A 317 18.15 4.21 16.05
N GLU A 318 19.00 3.48 15.33
CA GLU A 318 20.31 4.00 14.91
C GLU A 318 20.18 5.26 14.06
N LEU A 319 19.19 5.31 13.17
CA LEU A 319 18.98 6.42 12.25
C LEU A 319 18.34 7.64 12.92
N THR A 320 17.44 7.42 13.88
CA THR A 320 16.58 8.48 14.43
C THR A 320 16.87 8.84 15.89
N GLY A 321 17.60 8.00 16.61
CA GLY A 321 17.78 8.09 18.06
C GLY A 321 16.52 7.77 18.88
N TYR A 322 15.42 7.38 18.24
CA TYR A 322 14.17 7.03 18.92
C TYR A 322 14.05 5.51 19.11
N GLU A 323 13.63 5.08 20.30
CA GLU A 323 13.35 3.69 20.62
C GLU A 323 11.87 3.38 20.31
N PRO A 324 11.54 2.50 19.34
CA PRO A 324 10.16 2.05 19.11
C PRO A 324 9.55 1.39 20.35
N ARG A 325 8.28 1.70 20.65
CA ARG A 325 7.59 1.27 21.88
C ARG A 325 6.32 0.50 21.56
N ASP A 326 5.82 -0.25 22.54
CA ASP A 326 4.49 -0.90 22.50
C ASP A 326 4.19 -1.67 21.20
N LEU A 327 5.21 -2.26 20.56
CA LEU A 327 5.08 -2.87 19.24
C LEU A 327 4.12 -4.06 19.20
N ASP A 328 3.84 -4.70 20.34
CA ASP A 328 2.79 -5.73 20.41
C ASP A 328 1.41 -5.13 20.09
N PHE A 329 1.12 -3.94 20.62
CA PHE A 329 -0.10 -3.18 20.31
C PHE A 329 -0.13 -2.78 18.83
N TYR A 330 0.94 -2.15 18.34
CA TYR A 330 0.97 -1.63 16.97
C TYR A 330 1.00 -2.74 15.91
N THR A 331 1.63 -3.89 16.18
CA THR A 331 1.63 -5.04 15.28
C THR A 331 0.29 -5.77 15.28
N LEU A 332 -0.37 -5.92 16.44
CA LEU A 332 -1.76 -6.41 16.46
C LEU A 332 -2.67 -5.46 15.70
N TYR A 333 -2.49 -4.14 15.88
CA TYR A 333 -3.27 -3.16 15.15
C TYR A 333 -3.04 -3.22 13.62
N ALA A 334 -1.80 -3.40 13.18
CA ALA A 334 -1.48 -3.65 11.77
C ALA A 334 -2.18 -4.93 11.26
N ALA A 335 -2.16 -6.01 12.05
CA ALA A 335 -2.87 -7.25 11.73
C ALA A 335 -4.39 -7.06 11.63
N LEU A 336 -4.98 -6.27 12.52
CA LEU A 336 -6.39 -5.93 12.52
C LEU A 336 -6.78 -5.10 11.29
N ARG A 337 -6.00 -4.07 10.97
CA ARG A 337 -6.18 -3.26 9.74
C ARG A 337 -6.15 -4.13 8.49
N HIS A 338 -5.15 -5.00 8.37
CA HIS A 338 -5.04 -5.94 7.26
C HIS A 338 -6.21 -6.93 7.24
N ALA A 339 -6.70 -7.38 8.39
CA ALA A 339 -7.88 -8.26 8.48
C ALA A 339 -9.13 -7.59 7.92
N ILE A 340 -9.37 -6.30 8.21
CA ILE A 340 -10.52 -5.56 7.68
C ILE A 340 -10.43 -5.46 6.13
N ILE A 341 -9.24 -5.22 5.59
CA ILE A 341 -9.00 -5.17 4.14
C ILE A 341 -9.32 -6.54 3.50
N MET A 342 -8.77 -7.64 4.04
CA MET A 342 -9.01 -8.99 3.53
C MET A 342 -10.48 -9.40 3.64
N PHE A 343 -11.09 -9.07 4.78
CA PHE A 343 -12.52 -9.28 5.01
C PHE A 343 -13.36 -8.56 3.95
N ARG A 344 -13.02 -7.31 3.61
CA ARG A 344 -13.70 -6.54 2.56
C ARG A 344 -13.53 -7.16 1.18
N ILE A 345 -12.31 -7.56 0.82
CA ILE A 345 -12.01 -8.19 -0.47
C ILE A 345 -12.81 -9.49 -0.65
N GLN A 346 -12.81 -10.35 0.37
CA GLN A 346 -13.53 -11.63 0.32
C GLN A 346 -15.05 -11.44 0.36
N SER A 347 -15.56 -10.50 1.15
CA SER A 347 -16.98 -10.13 1.15
C SER A 347 -17.44 -9.66 -0.23
N ARG A 348 -16.60 -8.88 -0.92
CA ARG A 348 -16.85 -8.44 -2.30
C ARG A 348 -16.86 -9.65 -3.25
N ALA A 349 -15.86 -10.52 -3.19
CA ALA A 349 -15.80 -11.72 -4.05
C ALA A 349 -17.06 -12.60 -3.87
N ALA A 350 -17.52 -12.78 -2.63
CA ALA A 350 -18.75 -13.51 -2.34
C ALA A 350 -20.01 -12.83 -2.90
N ALA A 351 -20.14 -11.50 -2.72
CA ALA A 351 -21.28 -10.74 -3.23
C ALA A 351 -21.41 -10.80 -4.77
N PHE A 352 -20.29 -10.96 -5.48
CA PHE A 352 -20.25 -11.13 -6.94
C PHE A 352 -20.33 -12.58 -7.42
N GLY A 353 -20.50 -13.54 -6.49
CA GLY A 353 -20.52 -14.96 -6.84
C GLY A 353 -19.18 -15.49 -7.37
N GLN A 354 -18.09 -14.78 -7.11
CA GLN A 354 -16.72 -15.17 -7.48
C GLN A 354 -16.10 -16.11 -6.45
N ALA A 355 -16.62 -16.09 -5.22
CA ALA A 355 -16.28 -17.01 -4.15
C ALA A 355 -17.55 -17.44 -3.39
N GLU A 356 -17.50 -18.59 -2.73
CA GLU A 356 -18.54 -18.99 -1.79
C GLU A 356 -18.30 -18.29 -0.45
N ALA A 357 -19.34 -17.67 0.12
CA ALA A 357 -19.23 -17.08 1.45
C ALA A 357 -19.01 -18.20 2.49
N PRO A 358 -17.95 -18.14 3.32
CA PRO A 358 -17.74 -19.13 4.35
C PRO A 358 -18.86 -19.11 5.40
N THR A 359 -19.05 -20.24 6.08
CA THR A 359 -20.02 -20.33 7.19
C THR A 359 -19.58 -19.49 8.39
N ASP A 360 -18.28 -19.49 8.69
CA ASP A 360 -17.68 -18.62 9.69
C ASP A 360 -17.10 -17.38 8.98
N PRO A 361 -17.59 -16.16 9.26
CA PRO A 361 -17.08 -14.93 8.65
C PRO A 361 -15.59 -14.70 8.90
N ASP A 362 -15.04 -15.23 10.00
CA ASP A 362 -13.62 -15.09 10.32
C ASP A 362 -12.72 -15.87 9.35
N ASP A 363 -13.25 -16.85 8.60
CA ASP A 363 -12.51 -17.56 7.55
C ASP A 363 -12.21 -16.68 6.32
N MET A 364 -12.81 -15.49 6.22
CA MET A 364 -12.42 -14.48 5.24
C MET A 364 -11.08 -13.80 5.58
N ILE A 365 -10.57 -13.98 6.80
CA ILE A 365 -9.30 -13.39 7.26
C ILE A 365 -8.20 -14.43 7.05
N MET A 366 -7.35 -14.23 6.04
CA MET A 366 -6.30 -15.19 5.68
C MET A 366 -5.36 -15.51 6.84
N HIS A 367 -5.05 -14.52 7.68
CA HIS A 367 -4.20 -14.64 8.86
C HIS A 367 -4.98 -14.77 10.17
N ARG A 368 -6.20 -15.34 10.14
CA ARG A 368 -7.08 -15.56 11.32
C ARG A 368 -6.30 -16.09 12.53
N LYS A 369 -5.58 -17.20 12.36
CA LYS A 369 -4.82 -17.86 13.43
C LYS A 369 -3.74 -16.96 14.05
N ALA A 370 -3.09 -16.14 13.23
CA ALA A 370 -2.08 -15.21 13.71
C ALA A 370 -2.73 -14.11 14.57
N LEU A 371 -3.86 -13.54 14.11
CA LEU A 371 -4.60 -12.53 14.86
C LEU A 371 -5.17 -13.09 16.17
N GLU A 372 -5.74 -14.29 16.17
CA GLU A 372 -6.15 -15.01 17.39
C GLU A 372 -4.98 -15.16 18.38
N ALA A 373 -3.84 -15.67 17.90
CA ALA A 373 -2.65 -15.84 18.74
C ALA A 373 -2.08 -14.51 19.27
N MET A 374 -2.22 -13.41 18.52
CA MET A 374 -1.82 -12.07 18.98
C MET A 374 -2.73 -11.57 20.09
N ILE A 375 -4.06 -11.71 19.95
CA ILE A 375 -5.04 -11.35 20.98
C ILE A 375 -4.80 -12.15 22.27
N ASP A 376 -4.51 -13.44 22.14
CA ASP A 376 -4.20 -14.34 23.27
C ASP A 376 -2.80 -14.13 23.87
N GLY A 377 -1.97 -13.26 23.28
CA GLY A 377 -0.60 -12.99 23.74
C GLY A 377 0.39 -14.13 23.52
N THR A 378 0.10 -15.06 22.61
CA THR A 378 0.93 -16.26 22.35
C THR A 378 1.75 -16.19 21.06
N TYR A 379 1.41 -15.27 20.15
CA TYR A 379 2.02 -15.18 18.80
C TYR A 379 3.55 -15.11 18.81
N TRP A 380 4.11 -14.12 19.52
CA TRP A 380 5.57 -13.89 19.52
C TRP A 380 6.36 -15.02 20.21
N ALA A 381 5.81 -15.60 21.28
CA ALA A 381 6.40 -16.76 21.93
C ALA A 381 6.43 -17.97 21.00
N GLY A 382 5.37 -18.16 20.21
CA GLY A 382 5.29 -19.18 19.16
C GLY A 382 6.40 -19.04 18.13
N ILE A 383 6.62 -17.83 17.60
CA ILE A 383 7.68 -17.54 16.62
C ILE A 383 9.07 -17.83 17.20
N ALA A 384 9.35 -17.36 18.43
CA ALA A 384 10.66 -17.58 19.06
C ALA A 384 10.97 -19.07 19.28
N SER A 385 9.94 -19.88 19.54
CA SER A 385 10.08 -21.34 19.72
C SER A 385 10.30 -22.10 18.40
N ALA A 386 9.92 -21.52 17.27
CA ALA A 386 10.05 -22.08 15.93
C ALA A 386 11.38 -21.72 15.26
N GLY A 387 12.43 -21.41 16.04
CA GLY A 387 13.73 -20.89 15.58
C GLY A 387 14.35 -21.64 14.38
N PRO A 388 15.31 -21.00 13.67
CA PRO A 388 15.71 -21.39 12.32
C PRO A 388 16.13 -22.86 12.26
N GLN A 389 15.43 -23.65 11.44
CA GLN A 389 15.84 -25.01 11.10
C GLN A 389 17.04 -25.02 10.16
#